data_AF-A0A2D4LEV7-F1
#
_entry.id   AF-A0A2D4LEV7-F1
#
_cell.length_a   1.000
_cell.length_b   1.000
_cell.length_c   1.000
_cell.angle_alpha   90.00
_cell.angle_beta   90.00
_cell.angle_gamma   90.00
#
_symmetry.space_group_name_H-M   'P 1'
#
loop_
_entity.id
_entity.type
_entity.pdbx_description
1 polymer ?
#
loop_
_entity_poly.entity_id
_entity_poly.type
_entity_poly.pdbx_seq_one_letter_code
_entity_poly.pdbx_strand_id
1 'polypeptide(L)'
;FLFQNTPIKLGKKFFKELNKITTKFIWSGKKPRIKLSFLQDNKCRGGFGLPVWELYYKAAILTWIKDWTNLRNKRVLTLEGHSLEAGWHAFMWNLGDKIYTYFNRHIIR
;
A
#
# COMPACT_ATOMS: atom_id res chain seq x y z
N PHE A 1 11.27 2.12 5.82
CA PHE A 1 11.00 1.23 4.67
C PHE A 1 10.49 2.05 3.49
N LEU A 2 10.91 1.74 2.26
CA LEU A 2 10.58 2.52 1.05
C LEU A 2 9.07 2.52 0.71
N PHE A 3 8.34 1.49 1.14
CA PHE A 3 6.88 1.37 0.97
C PHE A 3 6.05 2.05 2.06
N GLN A 4 6.68 2.70 3.04
CA GLN A 4 5.95 3.29 4.16
C GLN A 4 5.46 4.71 3.88
N ASN A 5 6.14 5.55 3.10
CA ASN A 5 5.91 7.00 3.20
C ASN A 5 5.12 7.64 2.06
N THR A 6 4.48 6.86 1.18
CA THR A 6 3.65 7.49 0.15
C THR A 6 2.48 6.61 -0.21
N PRO A 7 1.24 7.11 -0.08
CA PRO A 7 0.07 6.42 -0.61
C PRO A 7 0.09 6.45 -2.14
N ILE A 8 0.93 5.61 -2.74
CA ILE A 8 0.88 5.38 -4.18
C ILE A 8 -0.33 4.50 -4.44
N LYS A 9 -1.24 4.99 -5.29
CA LYS A 9 -2.40 4.20 -5.75
C LYS A 9 -1.88 3.03 -6.58
N LEU A 10 -1.89 1.84 -5.99
CA LEU A 10 -1.48 0.62 -6.69
C LEU A 10 -2.66 0.07 -7.48
N GLY A 11 -2.49 -0.06 -8.80
CA GLY A 11 -3.48 -0.67 -9.67
C GLY A 11 -3.58 -2.19 -9.47
N LYS A 12 -4.72 -2.79 -9.82
CA LYS A 12 -4.93 -4.25 -9.79
C LYS A 12 -3.87 -5.03 -10.59
N LYS A 13 -3.32 -4.43 -11.66
CA LYS A 13 -2.26 -5.03 -12.48
C LYS A 13 -0.98 -5.28 -11.69
N PHE A 14 -0.61 -4.35 -10.79
CA PHE A 14 0.56 -4.48 -9.94
C PHE A 14 0.46 -5.71 -9.01
N PHE A 15 -0.69 -5.89 -8.35
CA PHE A 15 -0.92 -7.05 -7.50
C PHE A 15 -0.94 -8.37 -8.27
N LYS A 16 -1.43 -8.37 -9.53
CA LYS A 16 -1.37 -9.55 -10.39
C LYS A 16 0.08 -9.93 -10.74
N GLU A 17 0.91 -8.95 -11.11
CA GLU A 17 2.34 -9.19 -11.38
C GLU A 17 3.08 -9.67 -10.13
N LEU A 18 2.82 -9.05 -8.97
CA LEU A 18 3.39 -9.53 -7.71
C LEU A 18 3.01 -10.98 -7.43
N ASN A 19 1.73 -11.34 -7.53
CA ASN A 19 1.28 -12.72 -7.36
C ASN A 19 1.98 -13.68 -8.34
N LYS A 20 2.21 -13.26 -9.59
CA LYS A 20 2.93 -14.05 -10.60
C LYS A 20 4.39 -14.27 -10.22
N ILE A 21 5.08 -13.23 -9.76
CA ILE A 21 6.48 -13.31 -9.29
C ILE A 21 6.57 -14.21 -8.06
N THR A 22 5.69 -14.02 -7.07
CA THR A 22 5.63 -14.85 -5.86
C THR A 22 5.35 -16.32 -6.20
N THR A 23 4.42 -16.58 -7.12
CA THR A 23 4.10 -17.95 -7.56
C THR A 23 5.30 -18.57 -8.27
N LYS A 24 5.97 -17.81 -9.16
CA LYS A 24 7.19 -18.27 -9.85
C LYS A 24 8.31 -18.57 -8.86
N PHE A 25 8.45 -17.76 -7.82
CA PHE A 25 9.44 -17.96 -6.75
C PHE A 25 9.16 -19.24 -5.95
N ILE A 26 7.93 -19.42 -5.44
CA ILE A 26 7.53 -20.59 -4.65
C ILE A 26 7.75 -21.89 -5.43
N TRP A 27 7.41 -21.90 -6.72
CA TRP A 27 7.54 -23.09 -7.56
C TRP A 27 8.88 -23.17 -8.30
N SER A 28 9.81 -22.25 -8.07
CA SER A 28 11.11 -22.19 -8.76
C SER A 28 10.97 -22.26 -10.30
N GLY A 29 9.97 -21.57 -10.86
CA GLY A 29 9.65 -21.59 -12.29
C GLY A 29 8.94 -22.84 -12.80
N LYS A 30 8.68 -23.84 -11.96
CA LYS A 30 7.90 -25.03 -12.30
C LYS A 30 6.39 -24.73 -12.28
N LYS A 31 5.60 -25.64 -12.87
CA LYS A 31 4.13 -25.53 -12.88
C LYS A 31 3.60 -25.56 -11.43
N PRO A 32 2.72 -24.61 -11.03
CA PRO A 32 2.11 -24.61 -9.71
C PRO A 32 1.37 -25.90 -9.42
N ARG A 33 1.64 -26.54 -8.27
CA ARG A 33 0.94 -27.77 -7.84
C ARG A 33 -0.31 -27.47 -7.02
N ILE A 34 -0.36 -26.32 -6.37
CA ILE A 34 -1.46 -25.89 -5.50
C ILE A 34 -2.00 -24.56 -6.02
N LYS A 35 -3.33 -24.37 -6.01
CA LYS A 35 -3.94 -23.09 -6.39
C LYS A 35 -3.53 -22.01 -5.39
N LEU A 36 -3.29 -20.80 -5.89
CA LEU A 36 -2.89 -19.65 -5.07
C LEU A 36 -3.87 -19.35 -3.93
N SER A 37 -5.17 -19.54 -4.16
CA SER A 37 -6.21 -19.34 -3.14
C SER A 37 -6.03 -20.23 -1.92
N PHE A 38 -5.59 -21.49 -2.09
CA PHE A 38 -5.33 -22.40 -0.97
C PHE A 38 -4.01 -22.07 -0.26
N LEU A 39 -3.00 -21.59 -1.00
CA LEU A 39 -1.76 -21.10 -0.40
C LEU A 39 -2.04 -19.88 0.51
N GLN A 40 -2.97 -19.02 0.11
CA GLN A 40 -3.36 -17.81 0.82
C GLN A 40 -4.33 -18.05 1.99
N ASP A 41 -4.92 -19.24 2.09
CA ASP A 41 -5.81 -19.55 3.19
C ASP A 41 -5.02 -19.72 4.50
N ASN A 42 -5.72 -19.57 5.62
CA ASN A 42 -5.12 -19.68 6.94
C ASN A 42 -4.69 -21.12 7.24
N LYS A 43 -3.65 -21.28 8.05
CA LYS A 43 -3.13 -22.60 8.48
C LYS A 43 -4.18 -23.44 9.18
N CYS A 44 -5.08 -22.81 9.95
CA CYS A 44 -6.20 -23.51 10.61
C CYS A 44 -7.16 -24.20 9.62
N ARG A 45 -7.23 -23.74 8.38
CA ARG A 45 -8.06 -24.30 7.31
C ARG A 45 -7.27 -25.21 6.35
N GLY A 46 -6.03 -25.56 6.70
CA GLY A 46 -5.15 -26.35 5.85
C GLY A 46 -4.43 -25.55 4.77
N GLY A 47 -4.47 -24.21 4.84
CA GLY A 47 -3.68 -23.33 3.98
C GLY A 47 -2.25 -23.11 4.47
N PHE A 48 -1.49 -22.30 3.73
CA PHE A 48 -0.09 -21.97 4.06
C PHE A 48 0.10 -20.58 4.68
N GLY A 49 -0.95 -19.75 4.71
CA GLY A 49 -0.90 -18.39 5.24
C GLY A 49 -0.12 -17.41 4.36
N LEU A 50 -0.05 -17.66 3.04
CA LEU A 50 0.56 -16.73 2.10
C LEU A 50 -0.21 -15.39 2.12
N PRO A 51 0.44 -14.24 2.26
CA PRO A 51 -0.27 -12.97 2.31
C PRO A 51 -0.98 -12.66 0.99
N VAL A 52 -2.21 -12.16 1.10
CA VAL A 52 -2.91 -11.52 -0.01
C VAL A 52 -2.40 -10.09 -0.13
N TRP A 53 -1.58 -9.80 -1.13
CA TRP A 53 -0.90 -8.50 -1.28
C TRP A 53 -1.85 -7.30 -1.30
N GLU A 54 -3.03 -7.42 -1.91
CA GLU A 54 -4.02 -6.36 -1.93
C GLU A 54 -4.58 -6.06 -0.53
N LEU A 55 -4.83 -7.12 0.26
CA LEU A 55 -5.33 -6.98 1.62
C LEU A 55 -4.24 -6.41 2.55
N TYR A 56 -3.00 -6.85 2.36
CA TYR A 56 -1.85 -6.30 3.08
C TYR A 56 -1.65 -4.81 2.80
N TYR A 57 -1.77 -4.40 1.53
CA TYR A 57 -1.73 -2.99 1.13
C TYR A 57 -2.83 -2.17 1.80
N LYS A 58 -4.08 -2.66 1.80
CA LYS A 58 -5.20 -1.99 2.47
C LYS A 58 -4.97 -1.87 3.98
N ALA A 59 -4.47 -2.92 4.62
CA ALA A 59 -4.13 -2.90 6.04
C ALA A 59 -3.03 -1.88 6.36
N ALA A 60 -1.99 -1.81 5.52
CA ALA A 60 -0.92 -0.81 5.68
C ALA A 60 -1.48 0.62 5.59
N ILE A 61 -2.35 0.90 4.61
CA ILE A 61 -3.04 2.20 4.48
C ILE A 61 -3.86 2.53 5.73
N LEU A 62 -4.62 1.56 6.27
CA LEU A 62 -5.45 1.78 7.45
C LEU A 62 -4.62 2.14 8.68
N THR A 63 -3.44 1.52 8.85
CA THR A 63 -2.50 1.89 9.92
C THR A 63 -2.07 3.35 9.81
N TRP A 64 -1.81 3.83 8.58
CA TRP A 64 -1.48 5.24 8.34
C TRP A 64 -2.63 6.17 8.69
N ILE A 65 -3.85 5.85 8.27
CA ILE A 65 -5.05 6.64 8.60
C ILE A 65 -5.22 6.73 10.12
N LYS A 66 -5.03 5.62 10.84
CA LYS A 66 -5.09 5.60 12.30
C LYS A 66 -4.02 6.52 12.93
N ASP A 67 -2.81 6.52 12.42
CA ASP A 67 -1.75 7.37 12.96
C ASP A 67 -2.01 8.86 12.65
N TRP A 68 -2.57 9.16 11.48
CA TRP A 68 -2.98 10.52 11.11
C TRP A 68 -4.14 11.04 11.93
N THR A 69 -5.18 10.24 12.19
CA THR A 69 -6.34 10.71 12.99
C THR A 69 -5.95 11.10 14.41
N ASN A 70 -4.88 10.51 14.95
CA ASN A 70 -4.37 10.86 16.27
C ASN A 70 -3.56 12.17 16.28
N LEU A 71 -3.06 12.64 15.13
CA LEU A 71 -2.25 13.85 14.97
C LEU A 71 -1.08 14.02 15.96
N ARG A 72 -0.58 12.92 16.54
CA ARG A 72 0.43 12.96 17.61
C ARG A 72 1.83 13.24 17.08
N ASN A 73 2.14 12.76 15.88
CA ASN A 73 3.48 12.84 15.32
C ASN A 73 3.68 14.13 14.51
N LYS A 74 3.96 15.23 15.21
CA LYS A 74 4.16 16.56 14.60
C LYS A 74 5.25 16.57 13.53
N ARG A 75 6.34 15.81 13.69
CA ARG A 75 7.43 15.76 12.70
C ARG A 75 6.97 15.18 11.37
N VAL A 76 6.25 14.07 11.41
CA VAL A 76 5.70 13.43 10.22
C VAL A 76 4.66 14.34 9.56
N LEU A 77 3.77 14.94 10.36
CA LEU A 77 2.76 15.88 9.85
C LEU A 77 3.37 17.12 9.16
N THR A 78 4.49 17.64 9.68
CA THR A 78 5.22 18.75 9.05
C THR A 78 5.83 18.33 7.72
N LEU A 79 6.45 17.15 7.65
CA LEU A 79 7.03 16.62 6.41
C LEU A 79 5.96 16.36 5.33
N GLU A 80 4.76 15.96 5.75
CA GLU A 80 3.62 15.70 4.86
C GLU A 80 2.90 16.98 4.40
N GLY A 81 3.20 18.13 5.00
CA GLY A 81 2.51 19.39 4.70
C GLY A 81 1.05 19.36 5.15
N HIS A 82 0.75 18.76 6.31
CA HIS A 82 -0.61 18.68 6.86
C HIS A 82 -1.33 20.04 6.94
N SER A 83 -0.60 21.14 7.08
CA SER A 83 -1.13 22.51 7.11
C SER A 83 -1.43 23.11 5.74
N LEU A 84 -1.13 22.41 4.65
CA LEU A 84 -1.49 22.83 3.29
C LEU A 84 -2.97 22.54 3.01
N GLU A 85 -3.58 23.34 2.14
CA GLU A 85 -4.97 23.19 1.69
C GLU A 85 -5.27 21.79 1.09
N ALA A 86 -4.23 21.15 0.54
CA ALA A 86 -4.24 19.74 0.16
C ALA A 86 -2.85 19.13 0.44
N GLY A 87 -2.69 18.43 1.57
CA GLY A 87 -1.50 17.60 1.82
C GLY A 87 -1.51 16.32 0.96
N TRP A 88 -0.44 15.51 1.03
CA TRP A 88 -0.37 14.21 0.31
C TRP A 88 -1.60 13.31 0.53
N HIS A 89 -2.26 13.46 1.68
CA HIS A 89 -3.47 12.74 2.07
C HIS A 89 -4.67 13.01 1.15
N ALA A 90 -4.76 14.20 0.54
CA ALA A 90 -5.80 14.53 -0.43
C ALA A 90 -5.70 13.68 -1.71
N PHE A 91 -4.50 13.16 -2.02
CA PHE A 91 -4.28 12.26 -3.16
C PHE A 91 -4.96 10.90 -2.97
N MET A 92 -5.20 10.48 -1.72
CA MET A 92 -5.92 9.25 -1.41
C MET A 92 -7.42 9.34 -1.72
N TRP A 93 -8.00 10.53 -1.55
CA TRP A 93 -9.45 10.75 -1.71
C TRP A 93 -9.82 11.22 -3.12
N ASN A 94 -8.90 11.89 -3.81
CA ASN A 94 -9.10 12.31 -5.20
C ASN A 94 -8.85 11.14 -6.16
N LEU A 95 -9.95 10.54 -6.62
CA LEU A 95 -9.96 9.40 -7.55
C LEU A 95 -9.51 9.72 -9.00
N GLY A 96 -9.30 10.99 -9.34
CA GLY A 96 -8.99 11.44 -10.71
C GLY A 96 -7.53 11.84 -10.95
N ASP A 97 -7.05 11.60 -12.17
CA ASP A 97 -5.70 11.90 -12.68
C ASP A 97 -5.46 13.41 -12.89
N LYS A 98 -5.69 14.24 -11.87
CA LYS A 98 -5.34 15.65 -11.94
C LYS A 98 -3.87 15.85 -11.58
N ILE A 99 -3.14 16.53 -12.45
CA ILE A 99 -1.80 17.03 -12.14
C ILE A 99 -1.98 18.20 -11.18
N TYR A 100 -1.49 18.04 -9.97
CA TYR A 100 -1.62 19.04 -8.94
C TYR A 100 -0.35 19.87 -8.79
N THR A 101 -0.47 21.19 -8.98
CA THR A 101 0.64 22.16 -8.84
C THR A 101 0.94 22.53 -7.39
N TYR A 102 0.12 22.09 -6.42
CA TYR A 102 0.21 22.52 -5.02
C TYR A 102 1.48 22.03 -4.31
N PHE A 103 2.06 20.89 -4.72
CA PHE A 103 3.28 20.35 -4.10
C PHE A 103 4.49 21.27 -4.23
N ASN A 104 4.51 22.11 -5.26
CA ASN A 104 5.58 23.09 -5.44
C ASN A 104 5.58 24.19 -4.36
N ARG A 105 4.51 24.31 -3.56
CA ARG A 105 4.41 25.25 -2.43
C ARG A 105 4.87 24.63 -1.10
N HIS A 106 5.18 23.33 -1.08
CA HIS A 106 5.64 22.64 0.12
C HIS A 106 7.13 22.90 0.35
N ILE A 107 7.44 23.88 1.18
CA ILE A 107 8.81 24.22 1.58
C ILE A 107 9.04 23.65 2.99
N ILE A 108 9.90 22.64 3.08
CA ILE A 108 10.38 22.13 4.38
C ILE A 108 11.49 23.09 4.84
N ARG A 109 11.20 23.91 5.86
CA ARG A 109 12.18 24.78 6.52
C ARG A 109 12.83 24.07 7.71
#